data_AF-A0A7G7W819-F1
#
_entry.id   AF-A0A7G7W819-F1
#
_cell.length_a   1.000
_cell.length_b   1.000
_cell.length_c   1.000
_cell.angle_alpha   90.00
_cell.angle_beta   90.00
_cell.angle_gamma   90.00
#
_symmetry.space_group_name_H-M   'P 1'
#
loop_
_entity.id
_entity.type
_entity.pdbx_description
1 polymer ?
#
loop_
_entity_poly.entity_id
_entity_poly.type
_entity_poly.pdbx_seq_one_letter_code
_entity_poly.pdbx_strand_id
1 'polypeptide(L)'
;MSFTTVTATPVASAPLRWPAAWRNTSFRVRLLGVLVLLLGLVTLLPRFFAFIQARHGVVLPDPLLALLPAHDVSGPTFAVIYLSIGACVVYLLPRPALLLRALWAYWLLHLCRCLLLWLLPLEPPVGLVLLRDPLVDSLIYAAPAPITKDLFFSGHTATVALLALAVGPVRLRRWLVLGAVAVGLLVLVQHAHYTYDVLAAPLFAAFCFWLAGRITSGKHAAPAL
;
A
#
# COMPACT_ATOMS: atom_id res chain seq x y z
N MET A 1 -16.71 -42.90 40.46
CA MET A 1 -16.94 -41.46 40.24
C MET A 1 -16.14 -41.04 39.02
N SER A 2 -16.79 -40.98 37.86
CA SER A 2 -16.16 -40.58 36.60
C SER A 2 -16.35 -39.09 36.41
N PHE A 3 -15.26 -38.32 36.43
CA PHE A 3 -15.29 -36.88 36.16
C PHE A 3 -15.36 -36.66 34.65
N THR A 4 -16.49 -36.16 34.17
CA THR A 4 -16.67 -35.71 32.79
C THR A 4 -16.04 -34.33 32.65
N THR A 5 -14.86 -34.24 32.06
CA THR A 5 -14.21 -32.97 31.75
C THR A 5 -14.97 -32.30 30.60
N VAL A 6 -15.77 -31.28 30.90
CA VAL A 6 -16.40 -30.43 29.88
C VAL A 6 -15.32 -29.54 29.27
N THR A 7 -14.85 -29.90 28.08
CA THR A 7 -14.03 -29.01 27.25
C THR A 7 -14.89 -27.83 26.79
N ALA A 8 -14.71 -26.67 27.42
CA ALA A 8 -15.28 -25.42 26.95
C ALA A 8 -14.72 -25.08 25.57
N THR A 9 -15.56 -25.08 24.54
CA THR A 9 -15.21 -24.55 23.23
C THR A 9 -14.93 -23.05 23.36
N PRO A 10 -13.81 -22.54 22.81
CA PRO A 10 -13.56 -21.10 22.82
C PRO A 10 -14.63 -20.43 21.96
N VAL A 11 -15.54 -19.69 22.62
CA VAL A 11 -16.55 -18.87 21.94
C VAL A 11 -15.79 -17.84 21.11
N ALA A 12 -15.84 -17.96 19.79
CA ALA A 12 -15.25 -17.00 18.88
C ALA A 12 -15.84 -15.61 19.18
N SER A 13 -15.02 -14.68 19.65
CA SER A 13 -15.44 -13.32 19.96
C SER A 13 -16.05 -12.66 18.72
N ALA A 14 -17.27 -12.11 18.85
CA ALA A 14 -17.95 -11.43 17.76
C ALA A 14 -17.07 -10.31 17.15
N PRO A 15 -17.17 -10.06 15.83
CA PRO A 15 -16.36 -9.05 15.17
C PRO A 15 -16.62 -7.65 15.73
N LEU A 16 -15.54 -6.89 15.96
CA LEU A 16 -15.61 -5.52 16.49
C LEU A 16 -16.39 -4.60 15.54
N ARG A 17 -17.44 -3.93 16.04
CA ARG A 17 -18.26 -2.96 15.31
C ARG A 17 -17.92 -1.52 15.70
N TRP A 18 -18.24 -0.56 14.85
CA TRP A 18 -17.89 0.87 15.03
C TRP A 18 -18.27 1.47 16.39
N PRO A 19 -19.52 1.32 16.92
CA PRO A 19 -19.86 1.91 18.21
C PRO A 19 -18.97 1.38 19.35
N ALA A 20 -18.66 0.08 19.34
CA ALA A 20 -17.78 -0.54 20.32
C ALA A 20 -16.31 -0.11 20.11
N ALA A 21 -15.83 -0.06 18.87
CA ALA A 21 -14.49 0.39 18.53
C ALA A 21 -14.25 1.84 18.98
N TRP A 22 -15.22 2.72 18.73
CA TRP A 22 -15.12 4.14 19.09
C TRP A 22 -15.16 4.37 20.59
N ARG A 23 -15.81 3.52 21.38
CA ARG A 23 -15.74 3.60 22.85
C ARG A 23 -14.35 3.29 23.40
N ASN A 24 -13.52 2.55 22.67
CA ASN A 24 -12.16 2.25 23.08
C ASN A 24 -11.22 3.44 22.80
N THR A 25 -10.69 4.06 23.86
CA THR A 25 -9.77 5.21 23.75
C THR A 25 -8.48 4.87 22.98
N SER A 26 -7.90 3.68 23.19
CA SER A 26 -6.72 3.25 22.44
C SER A 26 -7.00 3.12 20.95
N PHE A 27 -8.18 2.62 20.57
CA PHE A 27 -8.57 2.53 19.16
C PHE A 27 -8.71 3.93 18.55
N ARG A 28 -9.43 4.83 19.22
CA ARG A 28 -9.63 6.22 18.77
C ARG A 28 -8.32 6.96 18.56
N VAL A 29 -7.42 6.91 19.55
CA VAL A 29 -6.12 7.59 19.48
C VAL A 29 -5.29 7.05 18.30
N ARG A 30 -5.26 5.72 18.10
CA ARG A 30 -4.53 5.11 16.97
C ARG A 30 -5.15 5.47 15.62
N LEU A 31 -6.47 5.55 15.54
CA LEU A 31 -7.18 5.91 14.31
C LEU A 31 -6.97 7.39 13.97
N LEU A 32 -7.22 8.30 14.91
CA LEU A 32 -7.00 9.74 14.70
C LEU A 32 -5.51 10.01 14.44
N GLY A 33 -4.62 9.36 15.17
CA GLY A 33 -3.17 9.48 14.97
C GLY A 33 -2.74 9.11 13.55
N VAL A 34 -3.17 7.95 13.03
CA VAL A 34 -2.80 7.57 11.66
C VAL A 34 -3.42 8.49 10.60
N LEU A 35 -4.64 9.00 10.83
CA LEU A 35 -5.26 9.96 9.92
C LEU A 35 -4.50 11.28 9.86
N VAL A 36 -4.06 11.82 11.02
CA VAL A 36 -3.21 13.01 11.07
C VAL A 36 -1.86 12.76 10.39
N LEU A 37 -1.26 11.60 10.62
CA LEU A 37 0.02 11.22 10.01
C LEU A 37 -0.09 11.09 8.47
N LEU A 38 -1.18 10.51 7.97
CA LEU A 38 -1.46 10.42 6.54
C LEU A 38 -1.72 11.80 5.91
N LEU A 39 -2.45 12.68 6.60
CA LEU A 39 -2.65 14.05 6.15
C LEU A 39 -1.32 14.81 6.09
N GLY A 40 -0.50 14.70 7.14
CA GLY A 40 0.84 15.28 7.18
C GLY A 40 1.69 14.79 6.01
N LEU A 41 1.66 13.49 5.73
CA LEU A 41 2.35 12.90 4.59
C LEU A 41 1.89 13.52 3.25
N VAL A 42 0.58 13.59 2.98
CA VAL A 42 0.04 14.18 1.74
C VAL A 42 0.50 15.63 1.55
N THR A 43 0.55 16.42 2.63
CA THR A 43 1.01 17.82 2.55
C THR A 43 2.52 17.96 2.33
N LEU A 44 3.34 17.00 2.76
CA LEU A 44 4.80 17.03 2.64
C LEU A 44 5.32 16.40 1.34
N LEU A 45 4.58 15.43 0.78
CA LEU A 45 4.99 14.68 -0.41
C LEU A 45 5.37 15.56 -1.61
N PRO A 46 4.65 16.63 -1.98
CA PRO A 46 5.04 17.48 -3.11
C PRO A 46 6.43 18.10 -2.95
N ARG A 47 6.76 18.58 -1.74
CA ARG A 47 8.09 19.14 -1.43
C ARG A 47 9.16 18.05 -1.44
N PHE A 48 8.85 16.89 -0.89
CA PHE A 48 9.75 15.74 -0.91
C PHE A 48 10.07 15.30 -2.35
N PHE A 49 9.07 15.18 -3.23
CA PHE A 49 9.29 14.85 -4.63
C PHE A 49 10.07 15.93 -5.37
N ALA A 50 9.81 17.22 -5.13
CA ALA A 50 10.62 18.29 -5.70
C ALA A 50 12.11 18.16 -5.30
N PHE A 51 12.39 17.80 -4.04
CA PHE A 51 13.74 17.53 -3.56
C PHE A 51 14.36 16.29 -4.22
N ILE A 52 13.63 15.17 -4.32
CA ILE A 52 14.12 13.95 -4.98
C ILE A 52 14.40 14.19 -6.46
N GLN A 53 13.53 14.94 -7.15
CA GLN A 53 13.69 15.28 -8.56
C GLN A 53 14.97 16.07 -8.85
N ALA A 54 15.36 16.97 -7.95
CA ALA A 54 16.55 17.80 -8.08
C ALA A 54 17.86 17.02 -7.84
N ARG A 55 17.81 15.80 -7.27
CA ARG A 55 19.00 15.01 -6.99
C ARG A 55 19.47 14.29 -8.24
N HIS A 56 20.78 14.32 -8.47
CA HIS A 56 21.41 13.49 -9.49
C HIS A 56 21.38 12.03 -9.04
N GLY A 57 20.82 11.15 -9.88
CA GLY A 57 20.75 9.73 -9.62
C GLY A 57 21.66 8.90 -10.51
N VAL A 58 21.46 7.58 -10.48
CA VAL A 58 22.08 6.63 -11.41
C VAL A 58 21.02 5.84 -12.14
N VAL A 59 21.27 5.51 -13.40
CA VAL A 59 20.43 4.58 -14.17
C VAL A 59 20.89 3.16 -13.83
N LEU A 60 19.98 2.30 -13.40
CA LEU A 60 20.28 0.89 -13.17
C LEU A 60 20.12 0.09 -14.48
N PRO A 61 21.00 -0.90 -14.73
CA PRO A 61 20.78 -1.85 -15.81
C PRO A 61 19.59 -2.74 -15.47
N ASP A 62 18.64 -2.88 -16.41
CA ASP A 62 17.48 -3.75 -16.25
C ASP A 62 17.24 -4.52 -17.55
N PRO A 63 17.85 -5.71 -17.70
CA PRO A 63 17.74 -6.50 -18.91
C PRO A 63 16.31 -6.94 -19.23
N LEU A 64 15.47 -7.16 -18.21
CA LEU A 64 14.08 -7.57 -18.42
C LEU A 64 13.27 -6.41 -18.98
N LEU A 65 13.42 -5.23 -18.40
CA LEU A 65 12.73 -4.04 -18.85
C LEU A 65 13.18 -3.60 -20.26
N ALA A 66 14.46 -3.80 -20.58
CA ALA A 66 15.01 -3.51 -21.92
C ALA A 66 14.41 -4.37 -23.04
N LEU A 67 13.82 -5.53 -22.71
CA LEU A 67 13.14 -6.40 -23.68
C LEU A 67 11.67 -6.02 -23.89
N LEU A 68 11.10 -5.18 -23.02
CA LEU A 68 9.68 -4.80 -23.08
C LEU A 68 9.49 -3.56 -23.97
N PRO A 69 8.40 -3.52 -24.76
CA PRO A 69 8.05 -2.31 -25.51
C PRO A 69 7.47 -1.24 -24.59
N ALA A 70 7.77 0.03 -24.92
CA ALA A 70 7.28 1.18 -24.18
C ALA A 70 5.93 1.64 -24.75
N HIS A 71 4.86 1.53 -23.98
CA HIS A 71 3.52 1.96 -24.38
C HIS A 71 2.80 2.71 -23.26
N ASP A 72 1.99 3.70 -23.63
CA ASP A 72 1.11 4.37 -22.67
C ASP A 72 -0.07 3.48 -22.29
N VAL A 73 0.02 2.91 -21.09
CA VAL A 73 -0.97 2.08 -20.41
C VAL A 73 -1.46 2.74 -19.12
N SER A 74 -1.39 4.08 -19.01
CA SER A 74 -1.88 4.83 -17.85
C SER A 74 -3.34 4.50 -17.52
N GLY A 75 -4.22 4.55 -18.52
CA GLY A 75 -5.66 4.28 -18.36
C GLY A 75 -5.96 2.92 -17.73
N PRO A 76 -5.52 1.80 -18.34
CA PRO A 76 -5.65 0.46 -17.75
C PRO A 76 -5.03 0.34 -16.35
N THR A 77 -3.85 0.94 -16.12
CA THR A 77 -3.17 0.90 -14.82
C THR A 77 -4.03 1.52 -13.72
N PHE A 78 -4.49 2.75 -13.92
CA PHE A 78 -5.33 3.44 -12.94
C PHE A 78 -6.72 2.82 -12.81
N ALA A 79 -7.28 2.24 -13.87
CA ALA A 79 -8.53 1.50 -13.77
C ALA A 79 -8.43 0.32 -12.78
N VAL A 80 -7.37 -0.50 -12.89
CA VAL A 80 -7.15 -1.63 -11.97
C VAL A 80 -6.92 -1.14 -10.54
N ILE A 81 -6.13 -0.07 -10.36
CA ILE A 81 -5.85 0.51 -9.04
C ILE A 81 -7.14 1.03 -8.39
N TYR A 82 -7.96 1.81 -9.11
CA TYR A 82 -9.18 2.39 -8.56
C TYR A 82 -10.25 1.36 -8.27
N LEU A 83 -10.41 0.34 -9.12
CA LEU A 83 -11.29 -0.78 -8.82
C LEU A 83 -10.81 -1.52 -7.56
N SER A 84 -9.50 -1.72 -7.41
CA SER A 84 -8.89 -2.38 -6.24
C SER A 84 -9.14 -1.60 -4.95
N ILE A 85 -8.92 -0.28 -4.98
CA ILE A 85 -9.17 0.63 -3.86
C ILE A 85 -10.65 0.63 -3.51
N GLY A 86 -11.54 0.82 -4.49
CA GLY A 86 -12.98 0.86 -4.27
C GLY A 86 -13.52 -0.43 -3.62
N ALA A 87 -13.14 -1.59 -4.17
CA ALA A 87 -13.52 -2.89 -3.62
C ALA A 87 -13.03 -3.07 -2.17
N CYS A 88 -11.80 -2.63 -1.87
CA CYS A 88 -11.24 -2.71 -0.52
C CYS A 88 -11.89 -1.73 0.45
N VAL A 89 -12.20 -0.50 0.03
CA VAL A 89 -12.91 0.47 0.88
C VAL A 89 -14.26 -0.09 1.28
N VAL A 90 -15.04 -0.61 0.33
CA VAL A 90 -16.35 -1.24 0.61
C VAL A 90 -16.19 -2.42 1.58
N TYR A 91 -15.14 -3.23 1.43
CA TYR A 91 -14.88 -4.36 2.33
C TYR A 91 -14.37 -3.94 3.72
N LEU A 92 -13.48 -2.96 3.81
CA LEU A 92 -12.79 -2.59 5.06
C LEU A 92 -13.60 -1.63 5.92
N LEU A 93 -14.42 -0.76 5.32
CA LEU A 93 -15.14 0.28 6.04
C LEU A 93 -16.05 -0.27 7.14
N PRO A 94 -16.79 -1.38 6.98
CA PRO A 94 -17.58 -1.97 8.06
C PRO A 94 -16.75 -2.71 9.14
N ARG A 95 -15.43 -2.84 8.96
CA ARG A 95 -14.52 -3.69 9.75
C ARG A 95 -13.41 -2.83 10.41
N PRO A 96 -13.73 -2.10 11.50
CA PRO A 96 -12.86 -1.06 12.06
C PRO A 96 -11.45 -1.54 12.43
N ALA A 97 -11.31 -2.76 12.96
CA ALA A 97 -10.00 -3.31 13.31
C ALA A 97 -9.11 -3.57 12.08
N LEU A 98 -9.68 -4.11 11.00
CA LEU A 98 -8.95 -4.34 9.75
C LEU A 98 -8.63 -3.01 9.05
N LEU A 99 -9.59 -2.07 9.04
CA LEU A 99 -9.39 -0.74 8.49
C LEU A 99 -8.23 -0.02 9.20
N LEU A 100 -8.22 -0.03 10.54
CA LEU A 100 -7.14 0.59 11.30
C LEU A 100 -5.78 0.00 10.94
N ARG A 101 -5.68 -1.34 10.87
CA ARG A 101 -4.44 -2.01 10.46
C ARG A 101 -4.02 -1.65 9.05
N ALA A 102 -4.97 -1.60 8.11
CA ALA A 102 -4.69 -1.22 6.73
C ALA A 102 -4.18 0.22 6.61
N LEU A 103 -4.77 1.18 7.34
CA LEU A 103 -4.32 2.57 7.37
C LEU A 103 -2.90 2.71 7.93
N TRP A 104 -2.59 2.03 9.04
CA TRP A 104 -1.24 2.01 9.58
C TRP A 104 -0.24 1.36 8.64
N ALA A 105 -0.61 0.26 8.00
CA ALA A 105 0.22 -0.40 7.00
C ALA A 105 0.50 0.52 5.81
N TYR A 106 -0.52 1.23 5.33
CA TYR A 106 -0.41 2.17 4.20
C TYR A 106 0.48 3.37 4.53
N TRP A 107 0.39 3.91 5.76
CA TRP A 107 1.28 4.96 6.23
C TRP A 107 2.74 4.48 6.32
N LEU A 108 2.98 3.31 6.94
CA LEU A 108 4.31 2.71 7.02
C LEU A 108 4.90 2.44 5.62
N LEU A 109 4.06 1.98 4.69
CA LEU A 109 4.44 1.73 3.31
C LEU A 109 4.99 3.01 2.64
N HIS A 110 4.33 4.14 2.87
CA HIS A 110 4.78 5.43 2.36
C HIS A 110 6.05 5.92 3.03
N LEU A 111 6.25 5.64 4.32
CA LEU A 111 7.53 5.93 4.97
C LEU A 111 8.67 5.11 4.36
N CYS A 112 8.46 3.82 4.10
CA CYS A 112 9.44 2.99 3.40
C CYS A 112 9.74 3.54 2.01
N ARG A 113 8.70 3.93 1.24
CA ARG A 113 8.88 4.60 -0.06
C ARG A 113 9.75 5.85 0.05
N CYS A 114 9.44 6.76 0.98
CA CYS A 114 10.22 7.98 1.18
C CYS A 114 11.67 7.68 1.59
N LEU A 115 11.88 6.71 2.49
CA LEU A 115 13.21 6.30 2.92
C LEU A 115 14.03 5.76 1.75
N LEU A 116 13.44 4.90 0.91
CA LEU A 116 14.14 4.29 -0.22
C LEU A 116 14.45 5.30 -1.33
N LEU A 117 13.50 6.17 -1.67
CA LEU A 117 13.74 7.28 -2.59
C LEU A 117 14.84 8.22 -2.08
N TRP A 118 14.91 8.41 -0.75
CA TRP A 118 15.98 9.18 -0.15
C TRP A 118 17.34 8.46 -0.22
N LEU A 119 17.40 7.16 0.09
CA LEU A 119 18.64 6.39 0.07
C LEU A 119 19.16 6.11 -1.34
N LEU A 120 18.27 5.92 -2.31
CA LEU A 120 18.58 5.42 -3.65
C LEU A 120 18.12 6.44 -4.69
N PRO A 121 18.89 7.51 -4.94
CA PRO A 121 18.58 8.44 -6.02
C PRO A 121 18.81 7.71 -7.35
N LEU A 122 17.73 7.32 -8.01
CA LEU A 122 17.76 6.69 -9.31
C LEU A 122 17.26 7.67 -10.38
N GLU A 123 17.86 7.57 -11.56
CA GLU A 123 17.31 8.19 -12.76
C GLU A 123 16.28 7.25 -13.40
N PRO A 124 15.28 7.77 -14.13
CA PRO A 124 14.27 6.94 -14.77
C PRO A 124 14.86 5.97 -15.81
N PRO A 125 14.21 4.81 -16.02
CA PRO A 125 14.58 3.92 -17.10
C PRO A 125 14.60 4.63 -18.45
N VAL A 126 15.49 4.19 -19.34
CA VAL A 126 15.49 4.65 -20.74
C VAL A 126 14.16 4.28 -21.37
N GLY A 127 13.52 5.24 -22.04
CA GLY A 127 12.22 5.02 -22.68
C GLY A 127 11.01 5.23 -21.75
N LEU A 128 11.19 5.84 -20.57
CA LEU A 128 10.08 6.17 -19.66
C LEU A 128 8.93 6.86 -20.40
N VAL A 129 7.74 6.25 -20.30
CA VAL A 129 6.48 6.87 -20.70
C VAL A 129 5.84 7.43 -19.44
N LEU A 130 5.51 8.72 -19.45
CA LEU A 130 4.96 9.36 -18.26
C LEU A 130 3.62 8.71 -17.87
N LEU A 131 3.54 8.20 -16.63
CA LEU A 131 2.31 7.67 -16.07
C LEU A 131 1.40 8.84 -15.65
N ARG A 132 0.24 8.97 -16.30
CA ARG A 132 -0.72 10.07 -16.08
C ARG A 132 -1.93 9.61 -15.29
N ASP A 133 -2.11 10.18 -14.09
CA ASP A 133 -3.22 9.83 -13.22
C ASP A 133 -4.46 10.67 -13.58
N PRO A 134 -5.52 10.07 -14.13
CA PRO A 134 -6.69 10.83 -14.60
C PRO A 134 -7.44 11.55 -13.49
N LEU A 135 -7.41 11.06 -12.24
CA LEU A 135 -8.09 11.73 -11.12
C LEU A 135 -7.21 12.82 -10.52
N VAL A 136 -5.92 12.59 -10.35
CA VAL A 136 -5.01 13.61 -9.78
C VAL A 136 -4.82 14.75 -10.77
N ASP A 137 -4.63 14.45 -12.05
CA ASP A 137 -4.46 15.45 -13.11
C ASP A 137 -5.72 16.33 -13.26
N SER A 138 -6.92 15.79 -12.99
CA SER A 138 -8.18 16.53 -13.10
C SER A 138 -8.63 17.22 -11.81
N LEU A 139 -8.27 16.71 -10.61
CA LEU A 139 -8.82 17.16 -9.33
C LEU A 139 -7.82 17.89 -8.41
N ILE A 140 -6.51 17.58 -8.48
CA ILE A 140 -5.58 17.92 -7.39
C ILE A 140 -4.51 18.94 -7.75
N TYR A 141 -4.04 19.06 -8.99
CA TYR A 141 -3.28 20.20 -9.56
C TYR A 141 -2.48 19.74 -10.80
N ALA A 142 -2.34 20.62 -11.78
CA ALA A 142 -1.24 20.57 -12.75
C ALA A 142 0.08 20.77 -11.99
N ALA A 143 0.74 19.68 -11.59
CA ALA A 143 2.10 19.76 -11.07
C ALA A 143 2.98 20.46 -12.14
N PRO A 144 3.82 21.44 -11.77
CA PRO A 144 4.62 22.20 -12.74
C PRO A 144 5.63 21.32 -13.49
N ALA A 145 5.96 20.15 -12.94
CA ALA A 145 6.74 19.13 -13.62
C ALA A 145 6.24 17.72 -13.23
N PRO A 146 6.25 16.77 -14.18
CA PRO A 146 5.86 15.39 -13.92
C PRO A 146 6.82 14.66 -12.96
N ILE A 147 6.28 13.74 -12.16
CA ILE A 147 7.08 12.91 -11.25
C ILE A 147 7.65 11.71 -12.02
N THR A 148 8.95 11.75 -12.32
CA THR A 148 9.74 10.71 -13.01
C THR A 148 10.72 9.92 -12.14
N LYS A 149 11.14 10.43 -10.97
CA LYS A 149 12.13 9.78 -10.08
C LYS A 149 11.50 9.06 -8.90
N ASP A 150 10.26 8.60 -9.06
CA ASP A 150 9.59 7.73 -8.09
C ASP A 150 10.01 6.27 -8.30
N LEU A 151 11.27 5.95 -8.02
CA LEU A 151 11.92 4.70 -8.44
C LEU A 151 12.43 3.91 -7.22
N PHE A 152 12.76 2.63 -7.41
CA PHE A 152 13.06 1.65 -6.35
C PHE A 152 11.84 1.19 -5.53
N PHE A 153 10.70 1.87 -5.64
CA PHE A 153 9.48 1.52 -4.94
C PHE A 153 8.25 1.76 -5.81
N SER A 154 7.67 0.70 -6.37
CA SER A 154 6.40 0.82 -7.10
C SER A 154 5.25 1.03 -6.13
N GLY A 155 4.91 2.31 -5.87
CA GLY A 155 3.78 2.69 -5.01
C GLY A 155 2.45 2.10 -5.51
N HIS A 156 2.28 2.03 -6.82
CA HIS A 156 1.11 1.47 -7.50
C HIS A 156 0.96 -0.03 -7.17
N THR A 157 1.99 -0.83 -7.45
CA THR A 157 1.98 -2.28 -7.19
C THR A 157 1.90 -2.57 -5.69
N ALA A 158 2.67 -1.86 -4.88
CA ALA A 158 2.74 -2.09 -3.43
C ALA A 158 1.41 -1.78 -2.74
N THR A 159 0.69 -0.76 -3.20
CA THR A 159 -0.65 -0.43 -2.69
C THR A 159 -1.63 -1.57 -2.96
N VAL A 160 -1.73 -2.05 -4.20
CA VAL A 160 -2.66 -3.15 -4.53
C VAL A 160 -2.27 -4.46 -3.83
N ALA A 161 -0.97 -4.74 -3.68
CA ALA A 161 -0.48 -5.86 -2.90
C ALA A 161 -0.87 -5.76 -1.41
N LEU A 162 -0.73 -4.58 -0.80
CA LEU A 162 -1.14 -4.32 0.59
C LEU A 162 -2.65 -4.52 0.76
N LEU A 163 -3.44 -4.04 -0.19
CA LEU A 163 -4.89 -4.24 -0.21
C LEU A 163 -5.25 -5.74 -0.23
N ALA A 164 -4.55 -6.56 -1.01
CA ALA A 164 -4.74 -8.01 -1.01
C ALA A 164 -4.48 -8.65 0.37
N LEU A 165 -3.49 -8.14 1.12
CA LEU A 165 -3.19 -8.60 2.48
C LEU A 165 -4.25 -8.15 3.51
N ALA A 166 -4.88 -6.99 3.29
CA ALA A 166 -5.85 -6.40 4.20
C ALA A 166 -7.22 -7.11 4.18
N VAL A 167 -7.55 -7.85 3.12
CA VAL A 167 -8.87 -8.49 2.97
C VAL A 167 -8.88 -9.95 3.44
N GLY A 168 -10.03 -10.39 3.98
CA GLY A 168 -10.25 -11.77 4.44
C GLY A 168 -10.70 -12.77 3.36
N PRO A 169 -11.72 -12.48 2.53
CA PRO A 169 -12.29 -13.45 1.59
C PRO A 169 -11.29 -13.87 0.52
N VAL A 170 -11.15 -15.19 0.34
CA VAL A 170 -10.18 -15.77 -0.62
C VAL A 170 -10.42 -15.28 -2.05
N ARG A 171 -11.69 -15.16 -2.48
CA ARG A 171 -12.02 -14.67 -3.83
C ARG A 171 -11.56 -13.23 -4.05
N LEU A 172 -11.88 -12.32 -3.11
CA LEU A 172 -11.47 -10.92 -3.19
C LEU A 172 -9.95 -10.78 -3.10
N ARG A 173 -9.30 -11.53 -2.20
CA ARG A 173 -7.85 -11.57 -2.09
C ARG A 173 -7.19 -12.00 -3.40
N ARG A 174 -7.66 -13.09 -4.02
CA ARG A 174 -7.11 -13.57 -5.30
C ARG A 174 -7.28 -12.53 -6.40
N TRP A 175 -8.45 -11.89 -6.49
CA TRP A 175 -8.68 -10.84 -7.46
C TRP A 175 -7.72 -9.65 -7.27
N LEU A 176 -7.46 -9.24 -6.03
CA LEU A 176 -6.47 -8.19 -5.73
C LEU A 176 -5.02 -8.62 -6.00
N VAL A 177 -4.66 -9.88 -5.75
CA VAL A 177 -3.32 -10.41 -6.13
C VAL A 177 -3.14 -10.35 -7.64
N LEU A 178 -4.14 -10.78 -8.41
CA LEU A 178 -4.11 -10.67 -9.86
C LEU A 178 -4.04 -9.21 -10.31
N GLY A 179 -4.76 -8.30 -9.63
CA GLY A 179 -4.67 -6.87 -9.84
C GLY A 179 -3.26 -6.31 -9.58
N ALA A 180 -2.60 -6.73 -8.51
CA ALA A 180 -1.24 -6.31 -8.18
C ALA A 180 -0.24 -6.80 -9.24
N VAL A 181 -0.37 -8.05 -9.70
CA VAL A 181 0.43 -8.60 -10.81
C VAL A 181 0.18 -7.81 -12.09
N ALA A 182 -1.08 -7.56 -12.45
CA ALA A 182 -1.45 -6.79 -13.63
C ALA A 182 -0.85 -5.38 -13.58
N VAL A 183 -1.00 -4.65 -12.47
CA VAL A 183 -0.40 -3.32 -12.28
C VAL A 183 1.12 -3.40 -12.38
N GLY A 184 1.76 -4.40 -11.76
CA GLY A 184 3.19 -4.63 -11.87
C GLY A 184 3.67 -4.80 -13.31
N LEU A 185 2.96 -5.58 -14.12
CA LEU A 185 3.28 -5.76 -15.54
C LEU A 185 3.04 -4.49 -16.35
N LEU A 186 1.92 -3.79 -16.12
CA LEU A 186 1.59 -2.56 -16.83
C LEU A 186 2.60 -1.45 -16.56
N VAL A 187 3.07 -1.27 -15.32
CA VAL A 187 4.08 -0.24 -15.02
C VAL A 187 5.46 -0.55 -15.62
N LEU A 188 5.76 -1.82 -15.91
CA LEU A 188 6.95 -2.20 -16.68
C LEU A 188 6.79 -1.91 -18.17
N VAL A 189 5.62 -2.19 -18.75
CA VAL A 189 5.30 -1.81 -20.14
C VAL A 189 5.28 -0.28 -20.33
N GLN A 190 4.94 0.47 -19.28
CA GLN A 190 5.04 1.93 -19.25
C GLN A 190 6.50 2.43 -19.13
N HIS A 191 7.45 1.57 -18.78
CA HIS A 191 8.80 1.95 -18.32
C HIS A 191 8.78 2.97 -17.17
N ALA A 192 7.70 2.99 -16.38
CA ALA A 192 7.54 3.91 -15.26
C ALA A 192 8.35 3.48 -14.03
N HIS A 193 8.66 2.20 -13.93
CA HIS A 193 9.40 1.61 -12.81
C HIS A 193 10.38 0.55 -13.33
N TYR A 194 11.44 0.31 -12.57
CA TYR A 194 12.31 -0.84 -12.80
C TYR A 194 11.64 -2.14 -12.36
N THR A 195 12.10 -3.27 -12.91
CA THR A 195 11.72 -4.62 -12.48
C THR A 195 11.97 -4.82 -10.98
N TYR A 196 13.08 -4.26 -10.47
CA TYR A 196 13.42 -4.28 -9.04
C TYR A 196 12.32 -3.66 -8.17
N ASP A 197 11.74 -2.55 -8.61
CA ASP A 197 10.69 -1.81 -7.90
C ASP A 197 9.43 -2.66 -7.75
N VAL A 198 9.06 -3.36 -8.83
CA VAL A 198 7.86 -4.23 -8.90
C VAL A 198 8.04 -5.48 -8.04
N LEU A 199 9.23 -6.09 -8.04
CA LEU A 199 9.53 -7.26 -7.23
C LEU A 199 9.63 -6.94 -5.73
N ALA A 200 10.16 -5.76 -5.39
CA ALA A 200 10.26 -5.31 -4.00
C ALA A 200 8.90 -4.94 -3.38
N ALA A 201 7.96 -4.45 -4.20
CA ALA A 201 6.64 -3.98 -3.76
C ALA A 201 5.87 -4.97 -2.85
N PRO A 202 5.65 -6.25 -3.21
CA PRO A 202 4.92 -7.19 -2.33
C PRO A 202 5.67 -7.51 -1.04
N LEU A 203 7.02 -7.49 -1.05
CA LEU A 203 7.83 -7.74 0.14
C LEU A 203 7.66 -6.60 1.16
N PHE A 204 7.76 -5.34 0.69
CA PHE A 204 7.52 -4.18 1.55
C PHE A 204 6.07 -4.09 2.01
N ALA A 205 5.10 -4.42 1.15
CA ALA A 205 3.69 -4.49 1.55
C ALA A 205 3.47 -5.51 2.68
N ALA A 206 4.04 -6.71 2.57
CA ALA A 206 3.96 -7.74 3.60
C ALA A 206 4.63 -7.29 4.91
N PHE A 207 5.83 -6.72 4.84
CA PHE A 207 6.56 -6.20 5.98
C PHE A 207 5.77 -5.10 6.72
N CYS A 208 5.27 -4.10 5.98
CA CYS A 208 4.49 -3.00 6.55
C CYS A 208 3.18 -3.48 7.17
N PHE A 209 2.50 -4.44 6.53
CA PHE A 209 1.26 -5.02 7.05
C PHE A 209 1.48 -5.87 8.31
N TRP A 210 2.61 -6.58 8.40
CA TRP A 210 3.03 -7.27 9.62
C TRP A 210 3.32 -6.28 10.75
N LEU A 211 4.10 -5.22 10.48
CA LEU A 211 4.46 -4.20 11.46
C LEU A 211 3.24 -3.44 11.96
N ALA A 212 2.32 -3.08 11.05
CA ALA A 212 1.03 -2.47 11.42
C ALA A 212 0.22 -3.37 12.35
N GLY A 213 0.30 -4.69 12.20
CA GLY A 213 -0.30 -5.65 13.13
C GLY A 213 0.24 -5.49 14.56
N ARG A 214 1.56 -5.29 14.72
CA ARG A 214 2.18 -5.05 16.03
C ARG A 214 1.76 -3.73 16.67
N ILE A 215 1.57 -2.68 15.85
CA ILE A 215 1.12 -1.36 16.32
C ILE A 215 -0.37 -1.41 16.72
N THR A 216 -1.19 -2.11 15.93
CA THR A 216 -2.64 -2.10 16.09
C THR A 216 -3.17 -3.16 17.05
N SER A 217 -2.41 -4.22 17.32
CA SER A 217 -2.71 -5.12 18.43
C SER A 217 -2.62 -4.35 19.76
N GLY A 218 -3.70 -4.34 20.54
CA GLY A 218 -3.62 -3.91 21.93
C GLY A 218 -2.76 -4.89 22.71
N LYS A 219 -2.00 -4.43 23.73
CA LYS A 219 -1.31 -5.30 24.68
C LYS A 219 -2.32 -6.05 25.59
N HIS A 220 -3.17 -6.87 24.98
CA HIS A 220 -4.05 -7.84 25.64
C HIS A 220 -4.03 -9.17 24.87
N ALA A 221 -2.87 -9.54 24.31
CA ALA A 221 -2.59 -10.94 24.11
C ALA A 221 -2.14 -11.48 25.47
N ALA A 222 -3.06 -12.17 26.16
CA ALA A 222 -2.69 -13.08 27.22
C ALA A 222 -1.53 -13.98 26.73
N PRO A 223 -0.59 -14.39 27.61
CA PRO A 223 0.46 -15.31 27.22
C PRO A 223 -0.20 -16.60 26.71
N ALA A 224 0.22 -17.06 25.54
CA ALA A 224 -0.11 -18.38 25.08
C ALA A 224 0.44 -19.39 26.10
N LEU A 225 -0.46 -20.15 26.72
CA LEU A 225 -0.18 -21.46 27.30
C LEU A 225 -0.23 -22.49 26.16
#